data_AF-A0A143B564-F1
#
_entry.id   AF-A0A143B564-F1
#
_cell.length_a   1.000
_cell.length_b   1.000
_cell.length_c   1.000
_cell.angle_alpha   90.00
_cell.angle_beta   90.00
_cell.angle_gamma   90.00
#
_symmetry.space_group_name_H-M   'P 1'
#
loop_
_entity.id
_entity.type
_entity.pdbx_description
1 polymer ?
#
loop_
_entity_poly.entity_id
_entity_poly.type
_entity_poly.pdbx_seq_one_letter_code
_entity_poly.pdbx_strand_id
1 'polypeptide(L)'
;MTLKDAIIMTDMAADRLLLKDPCLEQPLVTGSALDLVVENGQIRDILVSWIPAGQRLALGIPLHPDRMERSDWEVLPGIGATLAQRIDLDRQENGEFGSILGLLRVPGVGKGRLEAWSAFFGK
;
A
#
# COMPACT_ATOMS: atom_id res chain seq x y z
N MET A 1 -11.43 6.27 11.22
CA MET A 1 -11.38 7.33 10.21
C MET A 1 -11.71 6.73 8.87
N THR A 2 -12.76 7.21 8.22
CA THR A 2 -13.20 6.79 6.88
C THR A 2 -12.68 7.74 5.81
N LEU A 3 -12.86 7.39 4.54
CA LEU A 3 -12.61 8.31 3.42
C LEU A 3 -13.45 9.58 3.53
N LYS A 4 -14.72 9.46 3.94
CA LYS A 4 -15.61 10.59 4.19
C LYS A 4 -15.08 11.54 5.25
N ASP A 5 -14.58 11.00 6.36
CA ASP A 5 -13.95 11.81 7.41
C ASP A 5 -12.76 12.60 6.84
N ALA A 6 -11.92 11.96 6.03
CA ALA A 6 -10.76 12.61 5.42
C ALA A 6 -11.14 13.72 4.42
N ILE A 7 -12.20 13.52 3.62
CA ILE A 7 -12.74 14.56 2.73
C ILE A 7 -13.19 15.77 3.54
N ILE A 8 -13.92 15.55 4.64
CA ILE A 8 -14.39 16.64 5.52
C ILE A 8 -13.21 17.44 6.07
N MET A 9 -12.07 16.79 6.37
CA MET A 9 -10.86 17.45 6.85
C MET A 9 -10.18 18.38 5.82
N THR A 10 -10.50 18.24 4.52
CA THR A 10 -9.93 19.10 3.47
C THR A 10 -10.58 20.49 3.41
N ASP A 11 -11.75 20.67 4.04
CA ASP A 11 -12.61 21.86 3.91
C ASP A 11 -12.99 22.19 2.44
N MET A 12 -13.02 21.17 1.57
CA MET A 12 -13.40 21.31 0.16
C MET A 12 -14.80 20.76 -0.11
N ALA A 13 -15.50 21.36 -1.07
CA ALA A 13 -16.72 20.78 -1.60
C ALA A 13 -16.40 19.51 -2.41
N ALA A 14 -17.29 18.51 -2.38
CA ALA A 14 -17.16 17.29 -3.16
C ALA A 14 -18.38 17.10 -4.08
N ASP A 15 -18.19 16.40 -5.20
CA ASP A 15 -19.27 16.07 -6.13
C ASP A 15 -20.39 15.28 -5.43
N ARG A 16 -21.65 15.60 -5.78
CA ARG A 16 -22.81 14.97 -5.14
C ARG A 16 -22.90 13.48 -5.45
N LEU A 17 -22.45 13.04 -6.63
CA LEU A 17 -22.38 11.62 -6.99
C LEU A 17 -21.30 10.92 -6.18
N LEU A 18 -20.12 11.55 -6.03
CA LEU A 18 -19.04 11.05 -5.19
C LEU A 18 -19.50 10.85 -3.73
N LEU A 19 -20.19 11.84 -3.15
CA LEU A 19 -20.71 11.76 -1.78
C LEU A 19 -21.74 10.64 -1.54
N LYS A 20 -22.28 10.03 -2.60
CA LYS A 20 -23.19 8.88 -2.51
C LYS A 20 -22.50 7.54 -2.68
N ASP A 21 -21.21 7.54 -3.03
CA ASP A 21 -20.46 6.31 -3.22
C ASP A 21 -20.29 5.58 -1.87
N PRO A 22 -20.76 4.32 -1.75
CA PRO A 22 -20.58 3.53 -0.54
C PRO A 22 -19.12 3.31 -0.15
N CYS A 23 -18.16 3.45 -1.08
CA CYS A 23 -16.74 3.33 -0.79
C CYS A 23 -16.28 4.38 0.24
N LEU A 24 -16.93 5.55 0.30
CA LEU A 24 -16.54 6.62 1.22
C LEU A 24 -16.69 6.26 2.71
N GLU A 25 -17.54 5.29 3.01
CA GLU A 25 -17.75 4.79 4.37
C GLU A 25 -16.72 3.71 4.75
N GLN A 26 -15.90 3.24 3.81
CA GLN A 26 -14.85 2.28 4.10
C GLN A 26 -13.77 2.89 5.00
N PRO A 27 -13.23 2.12 5.96
CA PRO A 27 -12.16 2.58 6.82
C PRO A 27 -10.88 2.80 6.03
N LEU A 28 -10.20 3.91 6.31
CA LEU A 28 -8.84 4.10 5.84
C LEU A 28 -7.89 3.18 6.59
N VAL A 29 -6.96 2.58 5.86
CA VAL A 29 -5.92 1.73 6.43
C VAL A 29 -4.64 2.56 6.56
N THR A 30 -3.88 2.33 7.63
CA THR A 30 -2.59 2.98 7.83
C THR A 30 -1.66 2.72 6.64
N GLY A 31 -1.06 3.79 6.11
CA GLY A 31 -0.19 3.71 4.93
C GLY A 31 -0.89 3.89 3.59
N SER A 32 -2.21 4.09 3.56
CA SER A 32 -2.93 4.49 2.34
C SER A 32 -2.62 5.94 1.95
N ALA A 33 -2.60 6.20 0.65
CA ALA A 33 -2.54 7.54 0.05
C ALA A 33 -3.89 7.88 -0.61
N LEU A 34 -4.25 9.16 -0.56
CA LEU A 34 -5.46 9.69 -1.18
C LEU A 34 -5.08 10.77 -2.17
N ASP A 35 -5.28 10.48 -3.45
CA ASP A 35 -5.13 11.46 -4.51
C ASP A 35 -6.51 12.02 -4.86
N LEU A 36 -6.69 13.31 -4.60
CA LEU A 36 -7.95 14.02 -4.85
C LEU A 36 -7.91 14.67 -6.22
N VAL A 37 -8.85 14.31 -7.09
CA VAL A 37 -9.02 14.99 -8.39
C VAL A 37 -9.96 16.17 -8.18
N VAL A 38 -9.43 17.38 -8.26
CA VAL A 38 -10.17 18.61 -8.02
C VAL A 38 -10.41 19.33 -9.34
N GLU A 39 -11.67 19.66 -9.62
CA GLU A 39 -12.08 20.49 -10.76
C GLU A 39 -12.97 21.64 -10.27
N ASN A 40 -12.67 22.86 -10.71
CA ASN A 40 -13.42 24.07 -10.32
C ASN A 40 -13.59 24.25 -8.79
N GLY A 41 -12.59 23.85 -8.01
CA GLY A 41 -12.62 23.94 -6.54
C GLY A 41 -13.46 22.85 -5.84
N GLN A 42 -13.91 21.84 -6.59
CA GLN A 42 -14.70 20.72 -6.08
C GLN A 42 -13.98 19.39 -6.33
N ILE A 43 -13.97 18.51 -5.33
CA ILE A 43 -13.44 17.15 -5.47
C ILE A 43 -14.40 16.36 -6.38
N ARG A 44 -13.92 15.97 -7.56
CA ARG A 44 -14.66 15.21 -8.56
C ARG A 44 -14.49 13.71 -8.37
N ASP A 45 -13.28 13.30 -8.06
CA ASP A 45 -12.90 11.88 -7.95
C ASP A 45 -11.82 11.71 -6.88
N ILE A 46 -11.69 10.48 -6.38
CA ILE A 46 -10.72 10.11 -5.35
C ILE A 46 -10.09 8.79 -5.75
N LEU A 47 -8.77 8.80 -5.87
CA LEU A 47 -8.00 7.57 -6.01
C LEU A 47 -7.41 7.20 -4.66
N VAL A 48 -7.73 6.00 -4.20
CA VAL A 48 -7.13 5.40 -3.00
C VAL A 48 -6.03 4.46 -3.44
N SER A 49 -4.81 4.73 -2.99
CA SER A 49 -3.62 3.96 -3.31
C SER A 49 -2.81 3.65 -2.05
N TRP A 50 -1.65 3.03 -2.21
CA TRP A 50 -0.69 2.85 -1.13
C TRP A 50 0.43 3.87 -1.26
N ILE A 51 0.86 4.44 -0.14
CA ILE A 51 2.09 5.22 -0.10
C ILE A 51 3.24 4.30 -0.56
N PRO A 52 4.12 4.71 -1.49
CA PRO A 52 5.26 3.89 -1.90
C PRO A 52 6.11 3.44 -0.71
N ALA A 53 6.66 2.22 -0.76
CA ALA A 53 7.35 1.61 0.39
C ALA A 53 8.52 2.45 0.90
N GLY A 54 9.28 3.09 0.01
CA GLY A 54 10.37 3.99 0.42
C GLY A 54 9.90 5.16 1.29
N GLN A 55 8.74 5.75 0.97
CA GLN A 55 8.15 6.82 1.75
C GLN A 55 7.53 6.28 3.05
N ARG A 56 6.91 5.10 3.04
CA ARG A 56 6.44 4.43 4.27
C ARG A 56 7.59 4.20 5.25
N LEU A 57 8.72 3.67 4.78
CA LEU A 57 9.92 3.48 5.60
C LEU A 57 10.45 4.79 6.19
N ALA A 58 10.52 5.86 5.37
CA ALA A 58 10.98 7.17 5.84
C ALA A 58 10.07 7.77 6.94
N LEU A 59 8.77 7.45 6.90
CA LEU A 59 7.77 7.89 7.88
C LEU A 59 7.63 6.94 9.09
N GLY A 60 8.42 5.86 9.15
CA GLY A 60 8.29 4.84 10.20
C GLY A 60 6.99 4.05 10.14
N ILE A 61 6.32 4.03 8.99
CA ILE A 61 5.10 3.26 8.74
C ILE A 61 5.51 1.83 8.35
N PRO A 62 5.05 0.79 9.07
CA PRO A 62 5.40 -0.58 8.74
C PRO A 62 4.89 -0.99 7.35
N LEU A 63 5.70 -1.79 6.64
CA LEU A 63 5.32 -2.40 5.38
C LEU A 63 4.37 -3.57 5.60
N HIS A 64 3.58 -3.88 4.57
CA HIS A 64 2.71 -5.04 4.52
C HIS A 64 2.96 -5.78 3.20
N PRO A 65 3.28 -7.09 3.21
CA PRO A 65 3.73 -7.81 2.01
C PRO A 65 2.67 -7.83 0.90
N ASP A 66 1.38 -7.86 1.28
CA ASP A 66 0.28 -7.86 0.31
C ASP A 66 -0.13 -6.46 -0.16
N ARG A 67 0.56 -5.40 0.31
CA ARG A 67 0.35 -3.99 -0.06
C ARG A 67 1.63 -3.36 -0.63
N MET A 68 2.50 -4.19 -1.19
CA MET A 68 3.72 -3.76 -1.87
C MET A 68 3.58 -4.05 -3.36
N GLU A 69 3.86 -3.04 -4.17
CA GLU A 69 4.01 -3.21 -5.62
C GLU A 69 5.39 -3.79 -5.97
N ARG A 70 5.61 -4.13 -7.24
CA ARG A 70 6.90 -4.67 -7.69
C ARG A 70 8.08 -3.78 -7.30
N SER A 71 8.02 -2.48 -7.61
CA SER A 71 9.09 -1.52 -7.31
C SER A 71 9.29 -1.30 -5.81
N ASP A 72 8.22 -1.45 -5.01
CA ASP A 72 8.31 -1.34 -3.55
C ASP A 72 9.27 -2.34 -2.95
N TRP A 73 9.39 -3.55 -3.51
CA TRP A 73 10.31 -4.56 -2.99
C TRP A 73 11.77 -4.16 -3.11
N GLU A 74 12.13 -3.35 -4.10
CA GLU A 74 13.51 -2.94 -4.37
C GLU A 74 14.06 -1.97 -3.32
N VAL A 75 13.20 -1.41 -2.46
CA VAL A 75 13.65 -0.57 -1.34
C VAL A 75 14.31 -1.37 -0.22
N LEU A 76 14.07 -2.69 -0.18
CA LEU A 76 14.60 -3.57 0.87
C LEU A 76 16.04 -3.99 0.54
N PRO A 77 16.91 -4.10 1.55
CA PRO A 77 18.30 -4.48 1.35
C PRO A 77 18.39 -5.88 0.74
N GLY A 78 19.15 -5.99 -0.36
CA GLY A 78 19.39 -7.27 -1.04
C GLY A 78 18.28 -7.73 -1.98
N ILE A 79 17.29 -6.88 -2.27
CA ILE A 79 16.29 -7.11 -3.33
C ILE A 79 16.58 -6.19 -4.51
N GLY A 80 16.77 -6.78 -5.69
CA GLY A 80 16.78 -6.06 -6.96
C GLY A 80 15.62 -6.47 -7.86
N ALA A 81 15.47 -5.79 -8.99
CA ALA A 81 14.37 -5.94 -9.95
C ALA A 81 13.97 -7.39 -10.29
N THR A 82 14.94 -8.32 -10.40
CA THR A 82 14.66 -9.74 -10.69
C THR A 82 13.94 -10.44 -9.54
N LEU A 83 14.37 -10.22 -8.30
CA LEU A 83 13.73 -10.84 -7.13
C LEU A 83 12.39 -10.17 -6.83
N ALA A 84 12.33 -8.84 -6.95
CA ALA A 84 11.11 -8.07 -6.84
C ALA A 84 10.01 -8.57 -7.80
N GLN A 85 10.37 -8.78 -9.08
CA GLN A 85 9.45 -9.37 -10.06
C GLN A 85 8.97 -10.76 -9.65
N ARG A 86 9.87 -11.58 -9.10
CA ARG A 86 9.55 -12.95 -8.71
C ARG A 86 8.60 -13.01 -7.52
N ILE A 87 8.76 -12.09 -6.57
CA ILE A 87 7.84 -11.94 -5.43
C ILE A 87 6.45 -11.52 -5.93
N ASP A 88 6.39 -10.52 -6.81
CA ASP A 88 5.11 -10.03 -7.32
C ASP A 88 4.38 -11.09 -8.17
N LEU A 89 5.11 -11.80 -9.04
CA LEU A 89 4.55 -12.91 -9.83
C LEU A 89 4.04 -14.05 -8.93
N ASP A 90 4.82 -14.46 -7.93
CA ASP A 90 4.39 -15.49 -6.98
C ASP A 90 3.09 -15.10 -6.26
N ARG A 91 2.94 -13.83 -5.87
CA ARG A 91 1.70 -13.34 -5.25
C ARG A 91 0.51 -13.38 -6.21
N GLN A 92 0.73 -13.07 -7.49
CA GLN A 92 -0.32 -13.14 -8.52
C GLN A 92 -0.74 -14.59 -8.82
N GLU A 93 0.21 -15.53 -8.81
CA GLU A 93 -0.04 -16.94 -9.13
C GLU A 93 -0.57 -17.75 -7.94
N ASN A 94 -0.08 -17.46 -6.72
CA ASN A 94 -0.32 -18.27 -5.53
C ASN A 94 -1.18 -17.56 -4.46
N GLY A 95 -1.62 -16.32 -4.72
CA GLY A 95 -2.44 -15.51 -3.81
C GLY A 95 -1.63 -14.72 -2.79
N GLU A 96 -2.31 -14.10 -1.82
CA GLU A 96 -1.66 -13.28 -0.78
C GLU A 96 -0.65 -14.09 0.07
N PHE A 97 0.38 -13.41 0.57
CA PHE A 97 1.36 -13.96 1.50
C PHE A 97 0.80 -14.02 2.93
N GLY A 98 -0.06 -13.07 3.30
CA GLY A 98 -0.66 -12.91 4.63
C GLY A 98 0.31 -12.44 5.71
N SER A 99 1.61 -12.70 5.55
CA SER A 99 2.68 -12.22 6.43
C SER A 99 4.03 -12.27 5.71
N ILE A 100 5.05 -11.63 6.30
CA ILE A 100 6.41 -11.69 5.75
C ILE A 100 6.95 -13.12 5.66
N LEU A 101 6.48 -14.03 6.53
CA LEU A 101 6.85 -15.45 6.49
C LEU A 101 6.34 -16.16 5.23
N GLY A 102 5.23 -15.67 4.65
CA GLY A 102 4.68 -16.20 3.40
C GLY A 102 5.67 -16.11 2.24
N LEU A 103 6.61 -15.15 2.27
CA LEU A 103 7.63 -15.03 1.23
C LEU A 103 8.62 -16.21 1.18
N LEU A 104 8.68 -17.08 2.19
CA LEU A 104 9.53 -18.30 2.15
C LEU A 104 9.19 -19.22 0.98
N ARG A 105 7.99 -19.11 0.39
CA ARG A 105 7.62 -19.88 -0.79
C ARG A 105 8.26 -19.36 -2.09
N VAL A 106 8.73 -18.11 -2.09
CA VAL A 106 9.33 -17.47 -3.28
C VAL A 106 10.77 -17.97 -3.49
N PRO A 107 11.11 -18.57 -4.64
CA PRO A 107 12.47 -19.04 -4.91
C PRO A 107 13.51 -17.93 -4.81
N GLY A 108 14.48 -18.12 -3.92
CA GLY A 108 15.52 -17.13 -3.61
C GLY A 108 15.25 -16.31 -2.35
N VAL A 109 14.10 -16.44 -1.70
CA VAL A 109 13.85 -15.88 -0.37
C VAL A 109 14.09 -16.97 0.68
N GLY A 110 15.15 -16.82 1.47
CA GLY A 110 15.48 -17.72 2.58
C GLY A 110 15.31 -17.03 3.94
N LYS A 111 15.41 -17.81 5.02
CA LYS A 111 15.25 -17.32 6.41
C LYS A 111 16.13 -16.11 6.74
N GLY A 112 17.40 -16.12 6.34
CA GLY A 112 18.30 -14.99 6.61
C GLY A 112 17.87 -13.67 5.95
N ARG A 113 17.18 -13.73 4.80
CA ARG A 113 16.57 -12.55 4.19
C ARG A 113 15.36 -12.07 4.97
N LEU A 114 14.50 -12.98 5.41
CA LEU A 114 13.36 -12.63 6.25
C LEU A 114 13.77 -12.01 7.58
N GLU A 115 14.80 -12.54 8.22
CA GLU A 115 15.36 -11.96 9.44
C GLU A 115 15.81 -10.52 9.20
N ALA A 116 16.54 -10.27 8.10
CA ALA A 116 17.00 -8.93 7.72
C ALA A 116 15.86 -7.95 7.41
N TRP A 117 14.71 -8.45 6.92
CA TRP A 117 13.59 -7.59 6.55
C TRP A 117 12.54 -7.43 7.65
N SER A 118 12.52 -8.32 8.64
CA SER A 118 11.47 -8.39 9.67
C SER A 118 11.21 -7.06 10.39
N ALA A 119 12.24 -6.25 10.60
CA ALA A 119 12.14 -4.95 11.24
C ALA A 119 11.33 -3.90 10.45
N PHE A 120 11.15 -4.10 9.14
CA PHE A 120 10.42 -3.19 8.27
C PHE A 120 8.91 -3.47 8.20
N PHE A 121 8.48 -4.66 8.66
CA PHE A 121 7.11 -5.12 8.53
C PHE A 121 6.35 -5.04 9.85
N GLY A 122 5.04 -4.79 9.75
CA GLY A 122 4.14 -4.84 10.90
C GLY A 122 3.96 -6.27 11.42
N LYS A 123 3.47 -6.40 12.66
CA LYS A 123 3.00 -7.68 13.21
C LYS A 123 1.68 -8.11 12.57
#